data_AF-A0A7Z9GNM5-F1
#
_entry.id   AF-A0A7Z9GNM5-F1
#
_cell.length_a   1.000
_cell.length_b   1.000
_cell.length_c   1.000
_cell.angle_alpha   90.00
_cell.angle_beta   90.00
_cell.angle_gamma   90.00
#
_symmetry.space_group_name_H-M   'P 1'
#
loop_
_entity.id
_entity.type
_entity.pdbx_description
1 polymer ?
#
loop_
_entity_poly.entity_id
_entity_poly.type
_entity_poly.pdbx_seq_one_letter_code
_entity_poly.pdbx_strand_id
1 'polypeptide(L)'
;MERIAMGRGHQTVSGCVVVLVVLFSLIVGCTKTTEEADTTTSSSSQPNQYVMQGKELFTNYCIHCHGASGVGDGFNAGNVDPGPRDLTDSETEAGETGFMASLTNETIYHEILSRGLLDPDEFEALQEAYLDAVMMDDEEEAKAAEAKLPMLVPPAMPTFKHTLSDAERWALVAYLRTLHKNSAPPVEIASTVSTVRPASPMRQAPSWDIAEDERIALVESGKSLFIDKFNCNGCHVYKAG
;
A
#
# COMPACT_ATOMS: atom_id res chain seq x y z
N MET A 1 34.48 -73.09 -33.32
CA MET A 1 34.80 -71.89 -32.55
C MET A 1 33.51 -71.49 -31.84
N GLU A 2 33.13 -72.24 -30.80
CA GLU A 2 33.26 -71.79 -29.39
C GLU A 2 32.47 -70.48 -29.18
N ARG A 3 31.19 -70.57 -28.80
CA ARG A 3 30.63 -70.60 -27.42
C ARG A 3 31.10 -69.36 -26.62
N ILE A 4 30.20 -68.55 -26.08
CA ILE A 4 29.54 -68.74 -24.76
C ILE A 4 28.24 -67.90 -24.79
N ALA A 5 27.04 -68.49 -24.77
CA ALA A 5 26.21 -68.88 -23.61
C ALA A 5 25.81 -67.68 -22.71
N MET A 6 24.54 -67.45 -22.40
CA MET A 6 23.75 -68.30 -21.51
C MET A 6 22.24 -68.15 -21.76
N GLY A 7 21.57 -69.29 -21.75
CA GLY A 7 20.12 -69.41 -21.86
C GLY A 7 19.43 -69.55 -20.50
N ARG A 8 18.15 -69.14 -20.53
CA ARG A 8 16.97 -69.76 -19.93
C ARG A 8 17.19 -70.84 -18.85
N GLY A 9 16.65 -70.50 -17.67
CA GLY A 9 15.71 -71.34 -16.93
C GLY A 9 16.33 -72.25 -15.88
N HIS A 10 15.72 -72.24 -14.69
CA HIS A 10 15.30 -73.40 -13.89
C HIS A 10 14.63 -72.83 -12.62
N GLN A 11 13.36 -73.19 -12.35
CA GLN A 11 12.99 -74.28 -11.41
C GLN A 11 13.44 -73.95 -9.98
N THR A 12 12.70 -74.11 -8.88
CA THR A 12 11.48 -74.85 -8.52
C THR A 12 11.28 -74.60 -7.00
N VAL A 13 10.14 -75.06 -6.46
CA VAL A 13 9.87 -75.51 -5.07
C VAL A 13 9.96 -74.46 -3.94
N SER A 14 8.86 -74.19 -3.22
CA SER A 14 8.10 -75.04 -2.25
C SER A 14 8.74 -75.05 -0.86
N GLY A 15 7.90 -74.77 0.15
CA GLY A 15 8.20 -74.90 1.58
C GLY A 15 7.86 -73.60 2.32
N CYS A 16 6.60 -73.39 2.68
CA CYS A 16 6.00 -73.74 3.97
C CYS A 16 6.40 -72.78 5.11
N VAL A 17 5.43 -72.59 6.01
CA VAL A 17 5.55 -72.15 7.42
C VAL A 17 5.08 -70.71 7.68
N VAL A 18 3.80 -70.62 8.08
CA VAL A 18 3.31 -69.98 9.34
C VAL A 18 2.73 -68.54 9.29
N VAL A 19 1.38 -68.51 9.34
CA VAL A 19 0.52 -67.85 10.37
C VAL A 19 0.01 -66.40 10.16
N LEU A 20 -1.30 -66.26 10.46
CA LEU A 20 -2.21 -65.08 10.55
C LEU A 20 -2.93 -64.69 9.24
N VAL A 21 -4.13 -65.17 8.89
CA VAL A 21 -5.49 -64.95 9.48
C VAL A 21 -5.67 -63.47 9.85
N VAL A 22 -6.53 -62.62 9.25
CA VAL A 22 -7.99 -62.66 8.97
C VAL A 22 -8.25 -61.46 8.00
N LEU A 23 -9.09 -61.46 6.96
CA LEU A 23 -10.55 -61.27 6.93
C LEU A 23 -10.88 -61.06 5.44
N PHE A 24 -11.55 -62.00 4.78
CA PHE A 24 -12.99 -61.99 4.52
C PHE A 24 -13.43 -60.91 3.51
N SER A 25 -13.61 -61.38 2.27
CA SER A 25 -14.51 -60.82 1.26
C SER A 25 -15.84 -60.38 1.86
N LEU A 26 -16.47 -59.35 1.28
CA LEU A 26 -17.87 -59.37 0.79
C LEU A 26 -18.30 -57.95 0.35
N ILE A 27 -18.45 -57.81 -0.97
CA ILE A 27 -19.57 -57.15 -1.65
C ILE A 27 -20.80 -56.85 -0.76
N VAL A 28 -21.07 -55.56 -0.52
CA VAL A 28 -22.41 -55.01 -0.25
C VAL A 28 -22.46 -53.61 -0.86
N GLY A 29 -23.36 -53.40 -1.83
CA GLY A 29 -23.69 -52.08 -2.34
C GLY A 29 -24.55 -51.30 -1.35
N CYS A 30 -24.44 -49.98 -1.35
CA CYS A 30 -25.44 -49.10 -0.76
C CYS A 30 -25.55 -47.80 -1.56
N THR A 31 -26.81 -47.51 -1.88
CA THR A 31 -27.42 -46.26 -2.31
C THR A 31 -26.73 -45.02 -1.75
N LYS A 32 -26.30 -44.10 -2.63
CA LYS A 32 -25.98 -42.73 -2.21
C LYS A 32 -27.29 -42.01 -1.91
N THR A 33 -27.59 -41.90 -0.61
CA THR A 33 -28.49 -40.89 -0.06
C THR A 33 -27.96 -39.51 -0.46
N THR A 34 -28.84 -38.70 -1.05
CA THR A 34 -28.69 -37.25 -1.16
C THR A 34 -28.75 -36.68 0.26
N GLU A 35 -27.61 -36.26 0.77
CA GLU A 35 -27.52 -35.40 1.94
C GLU A 35 -27.53 -33.97 1.41
N GLU A 36 -28.61 -33.24 1.71
CA GLU A 36 -28.70 -31.81 1.49
C GLU A 36 -27.63 -31.14 2.36
N ALA A 37 -26.57 -30.67 1.73
CA ALA A 37 -25.63 -29.75 2.36
C ALA A 37 -26.31 -28.38 2.48
N ASP A 38 -27.01 -28.19 3.59
CA ASP A 38 -27.11 -26.88 4.22
C ASP A 38 -25.69 -26.49 4.65
N THR A 39 -25.07 -25.61 3.88
CA THR A 39 -23.99 -24.77 4.39
C THR A 39 -24.09 -23.43 3.72
N THR A 40 -24.99 -22.63 4.28
CA THR A 40 -24.75 -21.20 4.41
C THR A 40 -23.37 -21.01 5.06
N THR A 41 -22.45 -20.36 4.34
CA THR A 41 -21.14 -19.79 4.74
C THR A 41 -19.96 -20.28 3.89
N SER A 42 -19.51 -19.41 3.00
CA SER A 42 -18.19 -19.44 2.33
C SER A 42 -17.77 -17.97 2.16
N SER A 43 -17.26 -17.34 3.23
CA SER A 43 -15.81 -17.23 3.53
C SER A 43 -15.10 -16.22 2.60
N SER A 44 -15.18 -14.94 2.98
CA SER A 44 -14.47 -13.81 2.39
C SER A 44 -13.10 -13.65 3.05
N SER A 45 -12.17 -14.57 2.84
CA SER A 45 -10.77 -14.37 3.19
C SER A 45 -9.93 -14.33 1.92
N GLN A 46 -9.68 -13.12 1.41
CA GLN A 46 -8.51 -12.90 0.56
C GLN A 46 -7.63 -11.78 1.14
N PRO A 47 -6.93 -12.02 2.26
CA PRO A 47 -5.97 -11.07 2.81
C PRO A 47 -4.73 -10.87 1.92
N ASN A 48 -4.39 -11.82 1.03
CA ASN A 48 -3.13 -11.77 0.28
C ASN A 48 -3.20 -10.97 -1.04
N GLN A 49 -4.33 -10.98 -1.74
CA GLN A 49 -4.44 -10.35 -3.06
C GLN A 49 -4.30 -8.83 -2.96
N TYR A 50 -4.89 -8.23 -1.92
CA TYR A 50 -4.83 -6.79 -1.69
C TYR A 50 -3.44 -6.36 -1.24
N VAL A 51 -2.73 -7.19 -0.45
CA VAL A 51 -1.33 -6.93 -0.11
C VAL A 51 -0.44 -6.98 -1.36
N MET A 52 -0.65 -7.95 -2.26
CA MET A 52 0.11 -8.03 -3.52
C MET A 52 -0.18 -6.84 -4.43
N GLN A 53 -1.45 -6.46 -4.60
CA GLN A 53 -1.84 -5.28 -5.37
C GLN A 53 -1.26 -4.00 -4.75
N GLY A 54 -1.34 -3.86 -3.43
CA GLY A 54 -0.74 -2.74 -2.70
C GLY A 54 0.77 -2.66 -2.89
N LYS A 55 1.47 -3.80 -2.88
CA LYS A 55 2.91 -3.86 -3.16
C LYS A 55 3.25 -3.38 -4.57
N GLU A 56 2.46 -3.78 -5.56
CA GLU A 56 2.64 -3.33 -6.95
C GLU A 56 2.44 -1.82 -7.06
N LEU A 57 1.37 -1.30 -6.46
CA LEU A 57 1.11 0.15 -6.40
C LEU A 57 2.25 0.90 -5.69
N PHE A 58 2.72 0.38 -4.55
CA PHE A 58 3.83 0.99 -3.81
C PHE A 58 5.10 1.03 -4.65
N THR A 59 5.39 -0.05 -5.38
CA THR A 59 6.52 -0.13 -6.34
C THR A 59 6.41 0.94 -7.42
N ASN A 60 5.20 1.21 -7.92
CA ASN A 60 4.99 2.16 -9.00
C ASN A 60 4.96 3.62 -8.54
N TYR A 61 4.47 3.90 -7.33
CA TYR A 61 4.18 5.26 -6.88
C TYR A 61 5.04 5.75 -5.71
N CYS A 62 5.50 4.85 -4.82
CA CYS A 62 6.01 5.24 -3.51
C CYS A 62 7.53 5.08 -3.38
N ILE A 63 8.13 4.07 -4.02
CA ILE A 63 9.57 3.75 -3.83
C ILE A 63 10.52 4.88 -4.24
N HIS A 64 10.07 5.76 -5.14
CA HIS A 64 10.86 6.87 -5.66
C HIS A 64 11.32 7.80 -4.51
N CYS A 65 10.50 7.91 -3.46
CA CYS A 65 10.79 8.70 -2.27
C CYS A 65 10.97 7.81 -1.01
N HIS A 66 10.07 6.86 -0.78
CA HIS A 66 10.12 6.03 0.44
C HIS A 66 11.09 4.84 0.36
N GLY A 67 11.65 4.56 -0.82
CA GLY A 67 12.52 3.40 -1.04
C GLY A 67 11.76 2.07 -1.12
N ALA A 68 12.44 1.01 -1.57
CA ALA A 68 11.82 -0.30 -1.74
C ALA A 68 11.50 -1.01 -0.41
N SER A 69 12.28 -0.71 0.64
CA SER A 69 12.06 -1.18 2.01
C SER A 69 11.10 -0.27 2.80
N GLY A 70 10.80 0.93 2.30
CA GLY A 70 9.93 1.90 2.97
C GLY A 70 10.63 2.79 3.99
N VAL A 71 11.97 2.75 4.10
CA VAL A 71 12.71 3.50 5.15
C VAL A 71 12.97 4.97 4.83
N GLY A 72 12.43 5.48 3.71
CA GLY A 72 12.62 6.88 3.32
C GLY A 72 13.90 7.14 2.50
N ASP A 73 14.47 6.11 1.88
CA ASP A 73 15.75 6.16 1.16
C ASP A 73 15.60 6.06 -0.38
N GLY A 74 14.44 6.44 -0.91
CA GLY A 74 14.21 6.48 -2.36
C GLY A 74 15.16 7.44 -3.07
N PHE A 75 15.36 7.28 -4.37
CA PHE A 75 16.33 8.10 -5.11
C PHE A 75 16.01 9.61 -5.10
N ASN A 76 14.76 10.00 -4.86
CA ASN A 76 14.35 11.39 -4.69
C ASN A 76 14.34 11.87 -3.23
N ALA A 77 14.59 11.01 -2.25
CA ALA A 77 14.50 11.36 -0.84
C ALA A 77 15.36 12.58 -0.45
N GLY A 78 16.55 12.71 -1.05
CA GLY A 78 17.45 13.83 -0.80
C GLY A 78 17.04 15.16 -1.45
N ASN A 79 16.01 15.16 -2.31
CA ASN A 79 15.52 16.36 -3.01
C ASN A 79 14.20 16.88 -2.43
N VAL A 80 13.74 16.34 -1.31
CA VAL A 80 12.49 16.70 -0.65
C VAL A 80 12.79 17.05 0.81
N ASP A 81 12.29 18.20 1.26
CA ASP A 81 12.43 18.69 2.63
C ASP A 81 11.03 19.07 3.19
N PRO A 82 10.58 18.50 4.32
CA PRO A 82 11.23 17.44 5.09
C PRO A 82 11.31 16.13 4.30
N GLY A 83 12.36 15.35 4.56
CA GLY A 83 12.60 14.06 3.92
C GLY A 83 11.46 13.05 4.15
N PRO A 84 11.29 12.06 3.26
CA PRO A 84 10.24 11.05 3.40
C PRO A 84 10.35 10.27 4.72
N ARG A 85 9.21 10.03 5.37
CA ARG A 85 9.14 9.26 6.62
C ARG A 85 9.55 7.80 6.40
N ASP A 86 10.23 7.23 7.41
CA ASP A 86 10.41 5.78 7.56
C ASP A 86 9.07 5.11 7.89
N LEU A 87 8.60 4.27 6.97
CA LEU A 87 7.32 3.56 7.03
C LEU A 87 7.40 2.23 7.81
N THR A 88 8.59 1.87 8.29
CA THR A 88 8.88 0.62 9.02
C THR A 88 8.89 0.80 10.54
N ASP A 89 8.64 2.02 11.03
CA ASP A 89 8.77 2.39 12.43
C ASP A 89 7.71 1.73 13.33
N SER A 90 8.09 0.57 13.85
CA SER A 90 7.21 -0.26 14.68
C SER A 90 7.21 0.19 16.14
N GLU A 91 8.39 0.51 16.66
CA GLU A 91 8.64 0.92 18.05
C GLU A 91 9.73 2.01 18.06
N THR A 92 9.66 2.92 19.04
CA THR A 92 10.71 3.92 19.29
C THR A 92 11.87 3.30 20.08
N GLU A 93 13.00 3.99 20.16
CA GLU A 93 14.14 3.55 21.00
C GLU A 93 13.79 3.43 22.49
N ALA A 94 12.77 4.19 22.94
CA ALA A 94 12.25 4.14 24.31
C ALA A 94 11.29 2.96 24.56
N GLY A 95 11.00 2.14 23.54
CA GLY A 95 10.07 1.01 23.62
C GLY A 95 8.59 1.40 23.53
N GLU A 96 8.31 2.61 23.04
CA GLU A 96 6.94 3.07 22.78
C GLU A 96 6.50 2.67 21.37
N THR A 97 5.19 2.64 21.10
CA THR A 97 4.68 2.36 19.74
C THR A 97 5.22 3.39 18.75
N GLY A 98 5.79 2.93 17.64
CA GLY A 98 6.27 3.79 16.56
C GLY A 98 5.12 4.55 15.89
N PHE A 99 5.44 5.60 15.15
CA PHE A 99 4.43 6.49 14.59
C PHE A 99 3.51 5.74 13.62
N MET A 100 4.05 5.05 12.60
CA MET A 100 3.22 4.31 11.65
C MET A 100 2.44 3.17 12.33
N ALA A 101 3.06 2.51 13.31
CA ALA A 101 2.40 1.50 14.11
C ALA A 101 1.23 2.04 14.94
N SER A 102 1.28 3.30 15.37
CA SER A 102 0.23 3.95 16.16
C SER A 102 -0.97 4.43 15.33
N LEU A 103 -0.79 4.65 14.03
CA LEU A 103 -1.89 5.11 13.16
C LEU A 103 -2.96 4.03 12.99
N THR A 104 -4.21 4.44 12.81
CA THR A 104 -5.30 3.54 12.40
C THR A 104 -5.32 3.32 10.88
N ASN A 105 -5.99 2.26 10.42
CA ASN A 105 -6.15 2.02 8.98
C ASN A 105 -6.87 3.18 8.29
N GLU A 106 -7.90 3.73 8.95
CA GLU A 106 -8.66 4.88 8.47
C GLU A 106 -7.80 6.14 8.39
N THR A 107 -6.90 6.37 9.36
CA THR A 107 -5.97 7.50 9.31
C THR A 107 -5.05 7.42 8.11
N ILE A 108 -4.46 6.24 7.83
CA ILE A 108 -3.62 6.06 6.63
C ILE A 108 -4.45 6.27 5.35
N TYR A 109 -5.68 5.75 5.31
CA TYR A 109 -6.54 5.90 4.15
C TYR A 109 -6.97 7.37 3.92
N HIS A 110 -7.55 8.02 4.91
CA HIS A 110 -8.16 9.34 4.79
C HIS A 110 -7.14 10.48 4.79
N GLU A 111 -6.20 10.45 5.74
CA GLU A 111 -5.30 11.59 6.00
C GLU A 111 -3.98 11.49 5.23
N ILE A 112 -3.56 10.28 4.85
CA ILE A 112 -2.30 10.09 4.11
C ILE A 112 -2.56 9.92 2.62
N LEU A 113 -3.39 8.94 2.24
CA LEU A 113 -3.57 8.57 0.83
C LEU A 113 -4.68 9.37 0.12
N SER A 114 -5.73 9.76 0.85
CA SER A 114 -6.95 10.38 0.30
C SER A 114 -7.11 11.86 0.64
N ARG A 115 -6.08 12.50 1.21
CA ARG A 115 -6.13 13.91 1.60
C ARG A 115 -6.33 14.85 0.41
N GLY A 116 -6.82 16.06 0.68
CA GLY A 116 -6.77 17.15 -0.28
C GLY A 116 -5.32 17.60 -0.53
N LEU A 117 -5.06 18.16 -1.72
CA LEU A 117 -3.87 18.97 -1.91
C LEU A 117 -4.07 20.26 -1.12
N LEU A 118 -3.18 20.50 -0.17
CA LEU A 118 -3.15 21.74 0.58
C LEU A 118 -2.29 22.75 -0.16
N ASP A 119 -2.67 24.01 -0.03
CA ASP A 119 -1.87 25.11 -0.54
C ASP A 119 -0.65 25.32 0.38
N PRO A 120 0.56 25.57 -0.16
CA PRO A 120 1.75 25.78 0.67
C PRO A 120 1.57 26.91 1.68
N ASP A 121 0.94 28.02 1.28
CA ASP A 121 0.70 29.17 2.16
C ASP A 121 -0.30 28.82 3.28
N GLU A 122 -1.31 27.99 2.96
CA GLU A 122 -2.25 27.47 3.95
C GLU A 122 -1.55 26.51 4.93
N PHE A 123 -0.64 25.66 4.45
CA PHE A 123 0.16 24.77 5.29
C PHE A 123 1.08 25.57 6.23
N GLU A 124 1.77 26.59 5.71
CA GLU A 124 2.66 27.45 6.49
C GLU A 124 1.89 28.22 7.56
N ALA A 125 0.73 28.80 7.21
CA ALA A 125 -0.12 29.50 8.17
C ALA A 125 -0.64 28.58 9.28
N LEU A 126 -1.00 27.33 8.94
CA LEU A 126 -1.39 26.34 9.95
C LEU A 126 -0.20 25.99 10.85
N GLN A 127 0.99 25.76 10.27
CA GLN A 127 2.22 25.46 10.99
C GLN A 127 2.61 26.59 11.95
N GLU A 128 2.56 27.84 11.50
CA GLU A 128 2.82 29.02 12.33
C GLU A 128 1.83 29.09 13.49
N ALA A 129 0.52 28.92 13.24
CA ALA A 129 -0.50 28.94 14.28
C ALA A 129 -0.29 27.83 15.34
N TYR A 130 0.15 26.64 14.93
CA TYR A 130 0.49 25.57 15.87
C TYR A 130 1.74 25.89 16.68
N LEU A 131 2.80 26.36 16.02
CA LEU A 131 4.03 26.75 16.71
C LEU A 131 3.76 27.87 17.72
N ASP A 132 2.96 28.87 17.36
CA ASP A 132 2.56 29.94 18.27
C ASP A 132 1.78 29.40 19.47
N ALA A 133 0.81 28.51 19.26
CA ALA A 133 0.03 27.92 20.34
C ALA A 133 0.90 27.08 21.30
N VAL A 134 1.83 26.29 20.76
CA VAL A 134 2.81 25.52 21.56
C VAL A 134 3.74 26.46 22.34
N MET A 135 4.22 27.53 21.70
CA MET A 135 5.13 28.51 22.35
C MET A 135 4.43 29.35 23.42
N MET A 136 3.11 29.45 23.39
CA MET A 136 2.28 30.10 24.43
C MET A 136 1.85 29.15 25.55
N ASP A 137 2.29 27.88 25.53
CA ASP A 137 1.86 26.82 26.46
C ASP A 137 0.32 26.64 26.52
N ASP A 138 -0.39 27.00 25.45
CA ASP A 138 -1.84 26.81 25.35
C ASP A 138 -2.14 25.40 24.80
N GLU A 139 -2.22 24.42 25.69
CA GLU A 139 -2.44 23.02 25.32
C GLU A 139 -3.75 22.79 24.55
N GLU A 140 -4.80 23.58 24.84
CA GLU A 140 -6.10 23.44 24.18
C GLU A 140 -6.02 23.99 22.75
N GLU A 141 -5.42 25.16 22.58
CA GLU A 141 -5.23 25.78 21.27
C GLU A 141 -4.21 25.01 20.42
N ALA A 142 -3.12 24.50 21.01
CA ALA A 142 -2.14 23.67 20.32
C ALA A 142 -2.78 22.37 19.80
N LYS A 143 -3.62 21.71 20.61
CA LYS A 143 -4.36 20.51 20.18
C LYS A 143 -5.40 20.82 19.10
N ALA A 144 -6.06 21.98 19.18
CA ALA A 144 -7.00 22.42 18.17
C ALA A 144 -6.31 22.82 16.84
N ALA A 145 -5.10 23.39 16.92
CA ALA A 145 -4.26 23.72 15.77
C ALA A 145 -3.65 22.46 15.14
N GLU A 146 -3.16 21.53 15.94
CA GLU A 146 -2.66 20.22 15.51
C GLU A 146 -3.73 19.43 14.74
N ALA A 147 -4.98 19.45 15.22
CA ALA A 147 -6.10 18.80 14.53
C ALA A 147 -6.42 19.40 13.15
N LYS A 148 -6.00 20.65 12.89
CA LYS A 148 -6.16 21.32 11.58
C LYS A 148 -4.93 21.16 10.70
N LEU A 149 -3.79 20.81 11.29
CA LEU A 149 -2.54 20.63 10.58
C LEU A 149 -2.48 19.23 9.97
N PRO A 150 -2.14 19.09 8.69
CA PRO A 150 -1.84 17.80 8.08
C PRO A 150 -0.44 17.32 8.52
N MET A 151 -0.10 17.36 9.82
CA MET A 151 1.24 17.03 10.35
C MET A 151 1.71 15.63 9.93
N LEU A 152 0.79 14.77 9.50
CA LEU A 152 1.05 13.43 9.01
C LEU A 152 1.80 13.41 7.66
N VAL A 153 1.61 14.41 6.80
CA VAL A 153 2.13 14.38 5.41
C VAL A 153 2.48 15.78 4.87
N PRO A 154 3.74 16.05 4.50
CA PRO A 154 4.13 17.33 3.91
C PRO A 154 3.51 17.55 2.51
N PRO A 155 3.34 18.81 2.06
CA PRO A 155 2.79 19.14 0.73
C PRO A 155 3.51 18.44 -0.43
N ALA A 156 4.81 18.17 -0.29
CA ALA A 156 5.64 17.50 -1.26
C ALA A 156 5.25 16.04 -1.56
N MET A 157 4.58 15.33 -0.64
CA MET A 157 4.03 14.01 -0.96
C MET A 157 2.71 14.19 -1.72
N PRO A 158 2.53 13.59 -2.91
CA PRO A 158 1.31 13.79 -3.69
C PRO A 158 0.09 13.15 -3.02
N THR A 159 -1.11 13.70 -3.30
CA THR A 159 -2.36 12.98 -3.00
C THR A 159 -2.64 11.90 -4.04
N PHE A 160 -3.18 10.77 -3.61
CA PHE A 160 -3.61 9.69 -4.50
C PHE A 160 -5.13 9.65 -4.71
N LYS A 161 -5.87 10.56 -4.06
CA LYS A 161 -7.34 10.67 -4.16
C LYS A 161 -7.83 10.74 -5.61
N HIS A 162 -7.08 11.44 -6.46
CA HIS A 162 -7.43 11.71 -7.85
C HIS A 162 -6.81 10.75 -8.86
N THR A 163 -5.96 9.83 -8.41
CA THR A 163 -5.17 8.95 -9.28
C THR A 163 -5.57 7.49 -9.11
N LEU A 164 -5.81 7.06 -7.86
CA LEU A 164 -6.13 5.69 -7.50
C LEU A 164 -7.61 5.57 -7.12
N SER A 165 -8.19 4.40 -7.36
CA SER A 165 -9.51 4.04 -6.84
C SER A 165 -9.45 3.84 -5.32
N ASP A 166 -10.62 3.83 -4.67
CA ASP A 166 -10.71 3.61 -3.23
C ASP A 166 -10.16 2.22 -2.86
N ALA A 167 -10.48 1.19 -3.65
CA ALA A 167 -9.98 -0.17 -3.45
C ALA A 167 -8.45 -0.26 -3.56
N GLU A 168 -7.84 0.47 -4.49
CA GLU A 168 -6.38 0.54 -4.65
C GLU A 168 -5.71 1.27 -3.48
N ARG A 169 -6.31 2.35 -2.97
CA ARG A 169 -5.79 3.04 -1.77
C ARG A 169 -5.91 2.15 -0.54
N TRP A 170 -6.99 1.38 -0.40
CA TRP A 170 -7.11 0.38 0.65
C TRP A 170 -6.11 -0.77 0.50
N ALA A 171 -5.81 -1.21 -0.73
CA ALA A 171 -4.75 -2.17 -1.00
C ALA A 171 -3.37 -1.64 -0.58
N LEU A 172 -3.09 -0.34 -0.82
CA LEU A 172 -1.89 0.32 -0.29
C LEU A 172 -1.85 0.28 1.25
N VAL A 173 -2.95 0.58 1.96
CA VAL A 173 -3.01 0.45 3.43
C VAL A 173 -2.66 -0.98 3.86
N ALA A 174 -3.25 -1.98 3.22
CA ALA A 174 -2.96 -3.39 3.52
C ALA A 174 -1.47 -3.73 3.34
N TYR A 175 -0.83 -3.23 2.28
CA TYR A 175 0.61 -3.42 2.07
C TYR A 175 1.47 -2.67 3.09
N LEU A 176 1.13 -1.41 3.40
CA LEU A 176 1.86 -0.61 4.41
C LEU A 176 1.88 -1.30 5.78
N ARG A 177 0.78 -1.98 6.15
CA ARG A 177 0.70 -2.79 7.38
C ARG A 177 1.64 -3.99 7.42
N THR A 178 2.25 -4.36 6.30
CA THR A 178 3.28 -5.41 6.26
C THR A 178 4.69 -4.87 6.49
N LEU A 179 4.90 -3.55 6.42
CA LEU A 179 6.21 -2.92 6.56
C LEU A 179 6.64 -2.72 8.02
N HIS A 180 5.70 -2.75 8.95
CA HIS A 180 5.94 -2.55 10.38
C HIS A 180 5.03 -3.46 11.22
N LYS A 181 5.48 -3.82 12.43
CA LYS A 181 4.63 -4.49 13.42
C LYS A 181 3.60 -3.48 13.93
N ASN A 182 2.34 -3.88 14.03
CA ASN A 182 1.24 -3.05 14.49
C ASN A 182 0.15 -3.90 15.15
N SER A 183 -0.76 -3.24 15.85
CA SER A 183 -1.93 -3.84 16.50
C SER A 183 -3.25 -3.48 15.80
N ALA A 184 -3.19 -2.88 14.60
CA ALA A 184 -4.37 -2.49 13.86
C ALA A 184 -5.18 -3.74 13.43
N PRO A 185 -6.52 -3.63 13.32
CA PRO A 185 -7.32 -4.72 12.79
C PRO A 185 -6.90 -5.06 11.34
N PRO A 186 -7.12 -6.30 10.88
CA PRO A 186 -6.91 -6.67 9.48
C PRO A 186 -7.64 -5.71 8.53
N VAL A 187 -7.01 -5.40 7.40
CA VAL A 187 -7.62 -4.55 6.37
C VAL A 187 -8.61 -5.38 5.57
N GLU A 188 -9.89 -5.11 5.75
CA GLU A 188 -10.99 -5.74 5.02
C GLU A 188 -11.54 -4.77 3.97
N ILE A 189 -11.36 -5.09 2.69
CA ILE A 189 -11.87 -4.26 1.59
C ILE A 189 -13.27 -4.75 1.22
N ALA A 190 -14.29 -3.97 1.61
CA ALA A 190 -15.68 -4.29 1.30
C ALA A 190 -15.94 -4.25 -0.22
N SER A 191 -16.84 -5.12 -0.69
CA SER A 191 -17.25 -5.17 -2.11
C SER A 191 -17.95 -3.90 -2.60
N THR A 192 -18.38 -3.04 -1.69
CA THR A 192 -19.01 -1.74 -1.96
C THR A 192 -18.00 -0.63 -2.25
N VAL A 193 -16.72 -0.85 -1.98
CA VAL A 193 -15.66 0.13 -2.22
C VAL A 193 -15.49 0.33 -3.74
N SER A 194 -15.33 1.59 -4.16
CA SER A 194 -15.12 1.90 -5.58
C SER A 194 -13.82 1.27 -6.09
N THR A 195 -13.92 0.47 -7.15
CA THR A 195 -12.79 -0.10 -7.90
C THR A 195 -12.43 0.71 -9.14
N VAL A 196 -13.19 1.79 -9.40
CA VAL A 196 -13.02 2.62 -10.59
C VAL A 196 -12.12 3.80 -10.23
N ARG A 197 -11.01 3.95 -10.97
CA ARG A 197 -10.15 5.13 -10.84
C ARG A 197 -10.91 6.39 -11.27
N PRO A 198 -10.72 7.53 -10.59
CA PRO A 198 -11.33 8.78 -11.00
C PRO A 198 -10.98 9.14 -12.44
N ALA A 199 -11.99 9.49 -13.24
CA ALA A 199 -11.75 9.99 -14.59
C ALA A 199 -11.13 11.39 -14.50
N SER A 200 -9.99 11.60 -15.17
CA SER A 200 -9.50 12.95 -15.43
C SER A 200 -10.30 13.55 -16.59
N PRO A 201 -11.01 14.66 -16.40
CA PRO A 201 -11.73 15.29 -17.50
C PRO A 201 -10.74 15.74 -18.57
N MET A 202 -11.10 15.53 -19.83
CA MET A 202 -10.32 16.04 -20.95
C MET A 202 -10.41 17.57 -20.94
N ARG A 203 -9.31 18.23 -20.54
CA ARG A 203 -9.23 19.69 -20.49
C ARG A 203 -8.97 20.23 -21.89
N GLN A 204 -9.76 21.20 -22.33
CA GLN A 204 -9.48 21.94 -23.55
C GLN A 204 -8.26 22.83 -23.31
N ALA A 205 -7.30 22.81 -24.24
CA ALA A 205 -6.18 23.73 -24.19
C ALA A 205 -6.69 25.16 -24.42
N PRO A 206 -6.28 26.15 -23.61
CA PRO A 206 -6.61 27.54 -23.86
C PRO A 206 -5.94 28.03 -25.16
N SER A 207 -6.43 29.15 -25.70
CA SER A 207 -5.68 29.89 -26.71
C SER A 207 -4.42 30.48 -26.08
N TRP A 208 -3.29 30.39 -26.77
CA TRP A 208 -2.02 31.01 -26.36
C TRP A 208 -1.84 32.43 -26.91
N ASP A 209 -2.85 32.94 -27.62
CA ASP A 209 -2.94 34.33 -28.06
C ASP A 209 -3.44 35.21 -26.91
N ILE A 210 -2.51 35.52 -26.00
CA ILE A 210 -2.73 36.32 -24.78
C ILE A 210 -1.77 37.50 -24.77
N ALA A 211 -2.15 38.55 -24.06
CA ALA A 211 -1.31 39.74 -23.89
C ALA A 211 0.00 39.39 -23.15
N GLU A 212 1.05 40.18 -23.38
CA GLU A 212 2.38 39.85 -22.85
C GLU A 212 2.46 39.95 -21.32
N ASP A 213 1.74 40.90 -20.72
CA ASP A 213 1.60 41.03 -19.27
C ASP A 213 0.86 39.82 -18.66
N GLU A 214 -0.20 39.34 -19.31
CA GLU A 214 -0.90 38.12 -18.93
C GLU A 214 0.01 36.88 -19.05
N ARG A 215 0.81 36.80 -20.11
CA ARG A 215 1.81 35.74 -20.29
C ARG A 215 2.83 35.71 -19.15
N ILE A 216 3.37 36.87 -18.77
CA ILE A 216 4.33 36.99 -17.67
C ILE A 216 3.70 36.54 -16.35
N ALA A 217 2.47 36.97 -16.06
CA ALA A 217 1.75 36.55 -14.86
C ALA A 217 1.51 35.03 -14.82
N LEU A 218 1.15 34.42 -15.95
CA LEU A 218 0.99 32.97 -16.06
C LEU A 218 2.30 32.20 -15.91
N VAL A 219 3.43 32.74 -16.40
CA VAL A 219 4.74 32.12 -16.20
C VAL A 219 5.12 32.14 -14.72
N GLU A 220 4.94 33.26 -14.02
CA GLU A 220 5.22 33.33 -12.58
C GLU A 220 4.30 32.41 -11.78
N SER A 221 3.00 32.38 -12.10
CA SER A 221 2.06 31.42 -11.51
C SER A 221 2.48 29.97 -11.79
N GLY A 222 2.89 29.66 -13.02
CA GLY A 222 3.38 28.33 -13.40
C GLY A 222 4.64 27.91 -12.65
N LYS A 223 5.57 28.84 -12.41
CA LYS A 223 6.77 28.60 -11.59
C LYS A 223 6.41 28.28 -10.14
N SER A 224 5.53 29.06 -9.52
CA SER A 224 5.09 28.80 -8.14
C SER A 224 4.35 27.47 -8.02
N LEU A 225 3.49 27.13 -8.99
CA LEU A 225 2.86 25.80 -9.03
C LEU A 225 3.91 24.68 -9.13
N PHE A 226 4.94 24.87 -9.97
CA PHE A 226 5.98 23.86 -10.18
C PHE A 226 6.86 23.65 -8.93
N ILE A 227 7.25 24.72 -8.25
CA ILE A 227 8.21 24.67 -7.14
C ILE A 227 7.47 24.47 -5.82
N ASP A 228 6.44 25.26 -5.56
CA ASP A 228 5.88 25.39 -4.21
C ASP A 228 4.69 24.42 -4.04
N LYS A 229 3.74 24.44 -4.99
CA LYS A 229 2.48 23.70 -4.83
C LYS A 229 2.58 22.21 -5.13
N PHE A 230 3.24 21.85 -6.22
CA PHE A 230 3.36 20.46 -6.66
C PHE A 230 4.74 19.86 -6.42
N ASN A 231 5.71 20.67 -5.97
CA ASN A 231 7.10 20.27 -5.71
C ASN A 231 7.70 19.42 -6.86
N CYS A 232 7.38 19.80 -8.11
CA CYS A 232 7.84 19.12 -9.32
C CYS A 232 9.37 19.13 -9.42
N ASN A 233 10.01 20.15 -8.84
CA ASN A 233 11.46 20.28 -8.70
C ASN A 233 12.11 19.17 -7.84
N GLY A 234 11.34 18.46 -7.01
CA GLY A 234 11.84 17.28 -6.29
C GLY A 234 12.23 16.12 -7.20
N CYS A 235 11.69 16.07 -8.42
CA CYS A 235 11.99 15.05 -9.44
C CYS A 235 12.58 15.63 -10.74
N HIS A 236 12.20 16.85 -11.11
CA HIS A 236 12.55 17.47 -12.38
C HIS A 236 13.48 18.67 -12.18
N VAL A 237 14.67 18.62 -12.80
CA VAL A 237 15.61 19.75 -12.73
C VAL A 237 15.14 20.86 -13.68
N TYR A 238 14.82 22.02 -13.13
CA TYR A 238 14.63 23.26 -13.89
C TYR A 238 15.95 24.04 -13.94
N LYS A 239 16.43 24.36 -15.14
CA LYS A 239 17.53 25.32 -15.29
C LYS A 239 16.91 26.71 -15.33
N ALA A 240 17.20 27.54 -14.33
CA ALA A 240 16.97 28.97 -14.43
C ALA A 240 17.79 29.50 -15.61
N GLY A 241 17.08 29.94 -16.65
CA GLY A 241 17.66 30.65 -17.79
C GLY A 241 17.87 32.12 -17.48
#